data_AF-D5PGF6-F1
#
_entry.id   AF-D5PGF6-F1
#
_cell.length_a   1.000
_cell.length_b   1.000
_cell.length_c   1.000
_cell.angle_alpha   90.00
_cell.angle_beta   90.00
_cell.angle_gamma   90.00
#
_symmetry.space_group_name_H-M   'P 1'
#
loop_
_entity.id
_entity.type
_entity.pdbx_description
1 polymer ?
#
loop_
_entity_poly.entity_id
_entity_poly.type
_entity_poly.pdbx_seq_one_letter_code
_entity_poly.pdbx_strand_id
1 'polypeptide(L)'
;MTTMTPEDAIKAASSIARDVADGRLSPTALQDHAVAELREMVGTVVGPDDPAWSLQCDIARQVLALDGVPADELAEWLAVARLRAGEAVSTPAPADTPPEPAPLLSVAHGPETVPSDEDDTDDTDAVPDIDAADEPPALVAVVETPGLTSPRPDHYDPMAAWAAGNTRRNR
;
A
#
# COMPACT_ATOMS: atom_id res chain seq x y z
N MET A 1 7.41 22.63 25.35
CA MET A 1 7.83 22.86 23.95
C MET A 1 9.11 23.68 23.99
N THR A 2 10.24 23.07 23.70
CA THR A 2 11.48 23.81 23.43
C THR A 2 11.33 24.50 22.07
N THR A 3 11.44 25.82 22.06
CA THR A 3 11.45 26.61 20.81
C THR A 3 12.74 26.31 20.05
N MET A 4 12.60 25.67 18.91
CA MET A 4 13.68 25.40 17.96
C MET A 4 14.17 26.72 17.36
N THR A 5 15.47 27.01 17.47
CA THR A 5 16.06 28.21 16.86
C THR A 5 16.44 27.96 15.40
N PRO A 6 16.62 29.01 14.58
CA PRO A 6 17.13 28.86 13.21
C PRO A 6 18.51 28.17 13.18
N GLU A 7 19.40 28.49 14.13
CA GLU A 7 20.72 27.88 14.24
C GLU A 7 20.63 26.37 14.50
N ASP A 8 19.69 25.93 15.34
CA ASP A 8 19.46 24.51 15.61
C ASP A 8 18.98 23.77 14.35
N ALA A 9 18.07 24.38 13.59
CA ALA A 9 17.57 23.83 12.33
C ALA A 9 18.68 23.66 11.28
N ILE A 10 19.52 24.68 11.12
CA ILE A 10 20.65 24.65 10.18
C ILE A 10 21.65 23.57 10.60
N LYS A 11 21.95 23.49 11.90
CA LYS A 11 22.88 22.48 12.44
C LYS A 11 22.34 21.07 12.24
N ALA A 12 21.05 20.84 12.47
CA ALA A 12 20.40 19.54 12.24
C ALA A 12 20.47 19.15 10.76
N ALA A 13 20.05 20.04 9.86
CA ALA A 13 20.09 19.78 8.41
C ALA A 13 21.53 19.52 7.91
N SER A 14 22.50 20.29 8.39
CA SER A 14 23.92 20.11 8.03
C SER A 14 24.50 18.80 8.56
N SER A 15 24.03 18.32 9.71
CA SER A 15 24.44 17.02 10.26
C SER A 15 23.94 15.88 9.36
N ILE A 16 22.66 15.90 8.99
CA ILE A 16 22.07 14.90 8.10
C ILE A 16 22.81 14.88 6.75
N ALA A 17 23.07 16.05 6.17
CA ALA A 17 23.81 16.15 4.91
C ALA A 17 25.23 15.55 5.01
N ARG A 18 25.93 15.77 6.13
CA ARG A 18 27.25 15.15 6.38
C ARG A 18 27.13 13.64 6.54
N ASP A 19 26.16 13.16 7.30
CA ASP A 19 25.99 11.71 7.54
C ASP A 19 25.64 10.96 6.24
N VAL A 20 24.91 11.59 5.33
CA VAL A 20 24.67 11.07 3.97
C VAL A 20 25.95 11.09 3.13
N ALA A 21 26.69 12.21 3.14
CA ALA A 21 27.95 12.33 2.37
C ALA A 21 29.03 11.34 2.82
N ASP A 22 29.08 11.04 4.12
CA ASP A 22 30.00 10.06 4.71
C ASP A 22 29.53 8.60 4.54
N GLY A 23 28.36 8.37 3.93
CA GLY A 23 27.76 7.03 3.78
C GLY A 23 27.27 6.40 5.09
N ARG A 24 27.22 7.17 6.18
CA ARG A 24 26.72 6.74 7.50
C ARG A 24 25.20 6.67 7.54
N LEU A 25 24.53 7.39 6.64
CA LEU A 25 23.09 7.41 6.49
C LEU A 25 22.74 7.21 5.02
N SER A 26 22.07 6.09 4.70
CA SER A 26 21.59 5.87 3.33
C SER A 26 20.26 6.58 3.09
N PRO A 27 20.01 7.11 1.89
CA PRO A 27 18.71 7.70 1.54
C PRO A 27 17.54 6.72 1.73
N THR A 28 17.75 5.44 1.42
CA THR A 28 16.76 4.38 1.63
C THR A 28 16.41 4.22 3.11
N ALA A 29 17.41 4.20 4.01
CA ALA A 29 17.15 4.09 5.44
C ALA A 29 16.36 5.29 5.99
N LEU A 30 16.62 6.50 5.47
CA LEU A 30 15.83 7.69 5.80
C LEU A 30 14.38 7.56 5.33
N GLN A 31 14.16 7.05 4.12
CA GLN A 31 12.82 6.82 3.59
C GLN A 31 12.07 5.78 4.41
N ASP A 32 12.71 4.65 4.75
CA ASP A 32 12.11 3.60 5.54
C ASP A 32 11.71 4.10 6.94
N HIS A 33 12.58 4.89 7.57
CA HIS A 33 12.28 5.53 8.84
C HIS A 33 11.11 6.52 8.71
N ALA A 34 11.09 7.37 7.68
CA ALA A 34 9.97 8.29 7.46
C ALA A 34 8.64 7.55 7.23
N VAL A 35 8.65 6.43 6.50
CA VAL A 35 7.46 5.58 6.31
C VAL A 35 7.01 4.95 7.63
N ALA A 36 7.95 4.51 8.48
CA ALA A 36 7.63 3.97 9.80
C ALA A 36 6.96 5.04 10.69
N GLU A 37 7.52 6.24 10.76
CA GLU A 37 6.96 7.37 11.50
C GLU A 37 5.58 7.77 10.96
N LEU A 38 5.41 7.83 9.63
CA LEU A 38 4.09 8.08 9.02
C LEU A 38 3.09 6.99 9.39
N ARG A 39 3.50 5.71 9.38
CA ARG A 39 2.62 4.62 9.80
C ARG A 39 2.23 4.73 11.27
N GLU A 40 3.13 5.17 12.14
CA GLU A 40 2.82 5.40 13.55
C GLU A 40 1.83 6.56 13.71
N MET A 41 2.08 7.69 13.06
CA MET A 41 1.27 8.90 13.20
C MET A 41 -0.10 8.81 12.53
N VAL A 42 -0.17 8.25 11.32
CA VAL A 42 -1.39 8.27 10.50
C VAL A 42 -1.91 6.89 10.10
N GLY A 43 -1.21 5.82 10.48
CA GLY A 43 -1.62 4.44 10.15
C GLY A 43 -2.78 3.92 10.99
N THR A 44 -3.11 4.57 12.10
CA THR A 44 -4.31 4.26 12.88
C THR A 44 -5.31 5.41 12.78
N VAL A 45 -6.53 5.09 12.37
CA VAL A 45 -7.62 6.06 12.21
C VAL A 45 -8.52 6.01 13.44
N VAL A 46 -8.56 7.07 14.23
CA VAL A 46 -9.33 7.10 15.50
C VAL A 46 -10.77 7.58 15.31
N GLY A 47 -11.01 8.48 14.33
CA GLY A 47 -12.35 9.01 14.03
C GLY A 47 -12.33 10.47 13.58
N PRO A 48 -13.50 11.10 13.41
CA PRO A 48 -13.62 12.47 12.87
C PRO A 48 -12.93 13.58 13.66
N ASP A 49 -12.68 13.34 14.95
CA ASP A 49 -11.98 14.29 15.83
C ASP A 49 -10.45 14.18 15.73
N ASP A 50 -9.93 13.23 14.96
CA ASP A 50 -8.50 13.08 14.67
C ASP A 50 -8.01 14.29 13.83
N PRO A 51 -6.96 15.01 14.25
CA PRO A 51 -6.39 16.10 13.44
C PRO A 51 -5.98 15.70 12.02
N ALA A 52 -5.60 14.44 11.80
CA ALA A 52 -5.24 13.89 10.50
C ALA A 52 -6.44 13.41 9.66
N TRP A 53 -7.66 13.44 10.20
CA TRP A 53 -8.86 12.86 9.57
C TRP A 53 -9.11 13.33 8.13
N SER A 54 -8.95 14.63 7.89
CA SER A 54 -9.15 15.21 6.54
C SER A 54 -8.17 14.64 5.51
N LEU A 55 -6.88 14.56 5.88
CA LEU A 55 -5.83 13.97 5.05
C LEU A 55 -6.09 12.47 4.82
N GLN A 56 -6.46 11.72 5.86
CA GLN A 56 -6.79 10.30 5.76
C GLN A 56 -7.96 10.07 4.78
N CYS A 57 -9.02 10.91 4.84
CA CYS A 57 -10.12 10.85 3.88
C CYS A 57 -9.67 11.11 2.44
N ASP A 58 -8.79 12.09 2.23
CA ASP A 58 -8.28 12.42 0.89
C ASP A 58 -7.39 11.31 0.32
N ILE A 59 -6.57 10.68 1.17
CA ILE A 59 -5.78 9.51 0.78
C ILE A 59 -6.71 8.34 0.43
N ALA A 60 -7.69 8.04 1.28
CA ALA A 60 -8.63 6.95 1.04
C ALA A 60 -9.39 7.13 -0.30
N ARG A 61 -9.85 8.35 -0.60
CA ARG A 61 -10.50 8.64 -1.90
C ARG A 61 -9.57 8.41 -3.09
N GLN A 62 -8.30 8.81 -2.98
CA GLN A 62 -7.31 8.58 -4.04
C GLN A 62 -7.00 7.10 -4.23
N VAL A 63 -6.85 6.34 -3.13
CA VAL A 63 -6.65 4.88 -3.18
C VAL A 63 -7.81 4.21 -3.88
N LEU A 64 -9.06 4.55 -3.52
CA LEU A 64 -10.25 4.01 -4.18
C LEU A 64 -10.32 4.40 -5.66
N ALA A 65 -9.93 5.62 -6.03
CA ALA A 65 -9.91 6.08 -7.42
C ALA A 65 -8.86 5.36 -8.30
N LEU A 66 -7.88 4.71 -7.68
CA LEU A 66 -6.84 3.93 -8.34
C LEU A 66 -7.07 2.41 -8.19
N ASP A 67 -8.30 2.00 -7.85
CA ASP A 67 -8.67 0.60 -7.62
C ASP A 67 -7.78 -0.11 -6.57
N GLY A 68 -7.29 0.65 -5.58
CA GLY A 68 -6.37 0.14 -4.55
C GLY A 68 -7.01 -0.78 -3.51
N VAL A 69 -8.34 -0.93 -3.52
CA VAL A 69 -9.09 -1.90 -2.72
C VAL A 69 -9.97 -2.72 -3.68
N PRO A 70 -9.92 -4.06 -3.64
CA PRO A 70 -10.78 -4.90 -4.47
C PRO A 70 -12.27 -4.58 -4.28
N ALA A 71 -13.05 -4.68 -5.36
CA ALA A 71 -14.47 -4.32 -5.35
C ALA A 71 -15.29 -5.16 -4.35
N ASP A 72 -14.98 -6.44 -4.21
CA ASP A 72 -15.68 -7.34 -3.26
C ASP A 72 -15.42 -6.93 -1.81
N GLU A 73 -14.16 -6.60 -1.48
CA GLU A 73 -13.80 -6.09 -0.15
C GLU A 73 -14.49 -4.74 0.14
N LEU A 74 -14.55 -3.85 -0.85
CA LEU A 74 -15.27 -2.58 -0.70
C LEU A 74 -16.77 -2.79 -0.46
N ALA A 75 -17.39 -3.78 -1.11
CA ALA A 75 -18.79 -4.12 -0.91
C ALA A 75 -19.06 -4.64 0.52
N GLU A 76 -18.15 -5.43 1.08
CA GLU A 76 -18.22 -5.88 2.48
C GLU A 76 -18.12 -4.69 3.45
N TRP A 77 -17.16 -3.79 3.24
CA TRP A 77 -17.02 -2.60 4.09
C TRP A 77 -18.22 -1.66 3.99
N LEU A 78 -18.85 -1.54 2.81
CA LEU A 78 -20.10 -0.80 2.67
C LEU A 78 -21.24 -1.45 3.46
N ALA A 79 -21.36 -2.77 3.44
CA ALA A 79 -22.35 -3.49 4.25
C ALA A 79 -22.13 -3.25 5.76
N VAL A 80 -20.88 -3.29 6.22
CA VAL A 80 -20.51 -2.95 7.60
C VAL A 80 -20.88 -1.51 7.95
N ALA A 81 -20.63 -0.55 7.05
CA ALA A 81 -20.97 0.86 7.27
C ALA A 81 -22.49 1.07 7.39
N ARG A 82 -23.27 0.45 6.51
CA ARG A 82 -24.75 0.46 6.53
C ARG A 82 -25.31 -0.14 7.82
N LEU A 83 -24.77 -1.30 8.23
CA LEU A 83 -25.14 -1.93 9.49
C LEU A 83 -24.89 -1.00 10.68
N ARG A 84 -23.74 -0.32 10.74
CA ARG A 84 -23.45 0.67 11.80
C ARG A 84 -24.38 1.88 11.76
N ALA A 85 -24.86 2.26 10.59
CA ALA A 85 -25.88 3.31 10.42
C ALA A 85 -27.30 2.84 10.80
N GLY A 86 -27.47 1.59 11.21
CA GLY A 86 -28.76 1.03 11.61
C GLY A 86 -29.62 0.54 10.44
N GLU A 87 -29.04 0.40 9.25
CA GLU A 87 -29.75 -0.19 8.11
C GLU A 87 -29.93 -1.69 8.34
N ALA A 88 -31.16 -2.18 8.12
CA ALA A 88 -31.45 -3.60 8.26
C ALA A 88 -30.70 -4.40 7.18
N VAL A 89 -29.84 -5.31 7.60
CA VAL A 89 -29.24 -6.29 6.69
C VAL A 89 -30.39 -7.08 6.08
N SER A 90 -30.60 -6.92 4.77
CA SER A 90 -31.59 -7.70 4.04
C SER A 90 -31.13 -9.15 4.05
N THR A 91 -31.59 -9.92 5.02
CA THR A 91 -31.52 -11.38 4.95
C THR A 91 -32.25 -11.77 3.67
N PRO A 92 -31.64 -12.54 2.75
CA PRO A 92 -32.36 -13.09 1.62
C PRO A 92 -33.64 -13.70 2.14
N ALA A 93 -34.79 -13.25 1.62
CA ALA A 93 -36.06 -13.80 2.03
C ALA A 93 -35.96 -15.32 1.89
N PRO A 94 -36.39 -16.11 2.91
CA PRO A 94 -36.43 -17.55 2.77
C PRO A 94 -37.18 -17.82 1.47
N ALA A 95 -36.58 -18.62 0.58
CA ALA A 95 -37.22 -18.94 -0.68
C ALA A 95 -38.62 -19.48 -0.37
N ASP A 96 -39.66 -18.75 -0.77
CA ASP A 96 -41.07 -19.16 -0.63
C ASP A 96 -41.42 -20.41 -1.45
N THR A 97 -40.40 -21.02 -2.08
CA THR A 97 -40.50 -22.34 -2.67
C THR A 97 -39.97 -23.34 -1.64
N PRO A 98 -40.85 -24.08 -0.95
CA PRO A 98 -40.41 -25.27 -0.22
C PRO A 98 -39.52 -26.09 -1.15
N PRO A 99 -38.34 -26.56 -0.70
CA PRO A 99 -37.56 -27.47 -1.51
C PRO A 99 -38.48 -28.62 -1.89
N GLU A 100 -38.66 -28.83 -3.19
CA GLU A 100 -39.36 -29.99 -3.70
C GLU A 100 -38.68 -31.21 -3.05
N PRO A 101 -39.43 -32.07 -2.34
CA PRO A 101 -38.83 -33.15 -1.58
C PRO A 101 -38.09 -34.04 -2.56
N ALA A 102 -36.76 -33.89 -2.62
CA ALA A 102 -35.93 -34.80 -3.36
C ALA A 102 -36.19 -36.20 -2.78
N PRO A 103 -36.58 -37.19 -3.61
CA PRO A 103 -36.70 -38.55 -3.12
C PRO A 103 -35.36 -38.94 -2.51
N LEU A 104 -35.36 -39.15 -1.19
CA LEU A 104 -34.25 -39.71 -0.47
C LEU A 104 -34.02 -41.11 -1.03
N LEU A 105 -33.10 -41.22 -1.99
CA LEU A 105 -32.49 -42.49 -2.34
C LEU A 105 -31.82 -43.01 -1.08
N SER A 106 -32.56 -43.84 -0.36
CA SER A 106 -32.08 -44.62 0.77
C SER A 106 -31.06 -45.61 0.22
N VAL A 107 -29.80 -45.16 0.13
CA VAL A 107 -28.67 -46.05 -0.14
C VAL A 107 -28.37 -46.76 1.18
N ALA A 108 -28.72 -48.04 1.23
CA ALA A 108 -28.31 -48.91 2.31
C ALA A 108 -26.77 -48.95 2.36
N HIS A 109 -26.18 -48.34 3.38
CA HIS A 109 -24.77 -48.52 3.71
C HIS A 109 -24.55 -49.95 4.20
N GLY A 110 -24.10 -50.83 3.30
CA GLY A 110 -23.38 -52.04 3.68
C GLY A 110 -21.94 -51.67 4.06
N PRO A 111 -21.32 -52.32 5.06
CA PRO A 111 -19.92 -52.09 5.38
C PRO A 111 -19.07 -52.76 4.30
N GLU A 112 -18.54 -51.99 3.36
CA GLU A 112 -17.55 -52.50 2.41
C GLU A 112 -16.15 -52.38 3.04
N THR A 113 -15.58 -53.55 3.28
CA THR A 113 -14.27 -53.82 3.85
C THR A 113 -13.16 -53.18 3.05
N VAL A 114 -12.24 -52.52 3.76
CA VAL A 114 -10.97 -51.98 3.27
C VAL A 114 -10.04 -53.11 2.83
N PRO A 115 -9.51 -53.11 1.60
CA PRO A 115 -8.22 -53.72 1.31
C PRO A 115 -7.13 -52.64 1.46
N SER A 116 -6.22 -52.89 2.40
CA SER A 116 -4.88 -52.33 2.35
C SER A 116 -4.21 -52.79 1.07
N ASP A 117 -3.55 -51.88 0.35
CA ASP A 117 -2.35 -52.20 -0.40
C ASP A 117 -1.34 -51.06 -0.17
N GLU A 118 -0.32 -51.42 0.59
CA GLU A 118 1.00 -50.81 0.57
C GLU A 118 1.60 -51.12 -0.82
N ASP A 119 2.09 -50.11 -1.54
CA ASP A 119 3.47 -50.09 -2.04
C ASP A 119 3.74 -48.92 -2.98
N ASP A 120 5.00 -48.53 -2.91
CA ASP A 120 5.86 -48.01 -3.96
C ASP A 120 5.84 -46.52 -4.36
N THR A 121 6.94 -45.89 -3.93
CA THR A 121 7.94 -45.15 -4.74
C THR A 121 7.45 -44.21 -5.85
N ASP A 122 7.90 -42.96 -5.82
CA ASP A 122 9.15 -42.62 -6.49
C ASP A 122 9.56 -41.17 -6.19
N ASP A 123 10.87 -41.02 -6.23
CA ASP A 123 11.71 -39.86 -6.09
C ASP A 123 11.36 -38.77 -7.13
N THR A 124 11.32 -37.50 -6.72
CA THR A 124 11.60 -36.39 -7.66
C THR A 124 12.09 -35.18 -6.90
N ASP A 125 13.35 -35.29 -6.50
CA ASP A 125 14.25 -34.17 -6.24
C ASP A 125 14.43 -33.37 -7.56
N ALA A 126 13.85 -32.18 -7.63
CA ALA A 126 14.06 -31.25 -8.74
C ALA A 126 14.31 -29.85 -8.18
N VAL A 127 15.57 -29.60 -7.83
CA VAL A 127 16.12 -28.26 -7.57
C VAL A 127 16.37 -27.60 -8.93
N PRO A 128 15.71 -26.48 -9.29
CA PRO A 128 16.10 -25.73 -10.47
C PRO A 128 17.37 -24.94 -10.17
N ASP A 129 18.44 -25.33 -10.86
CA ASP A 129 19.71 -24.63 -10.98
C ASP A 129 19.48 -23.33 -11.80
N ILE A 130 19.43 -22.19 -11.13
CA ILE A 130 19.33 -20.86 -11.76
C ILE A 130 20.74 -20.29 -11.84
N ASP A 131 21.51 -20.79 -12.80
CA ASP A 131 22.76 -20.19 -13.23
C ASP A 131 22.49 -19.41 -14.54
N ALA A 132 22.21 -18.12 -14.38
CA ALA A 132 22.19 -17.16 -15.48
C ALA A 132 22.90 -15.89 -15.03
N ALA A 133 24.23 -15.95 -15.11
CA ALA A 133 25.06 -14.78 -15.27
C ALA A 133 24.66 -14.08 -16.57
N ASP A 134 23.95 -12.96 -16.46
CA ASP A 134 23.77 -12.02 -17.57
C ASP A 134 24.34 -10.67 -17.16
N GLU A 135 25.45 -10.36 -17.80
CA GLU A 135 26.30 -9.18 -17.62
C GLU A 135 25.67 -8.03 -18.41
N PRO A 136 25.24 -6.92 -17.80
CA PRO A 136 24.69 -5.81 -18.57
C PRO A 136 25.82 -5.06 -19.32
N PRO A 137 25.69 -4.81 -20.63
CA PRO A 137 26.67 -4.03 -21.36
C PRO A 137 26.65 -2.57 -20.88
N ALA A 138 27.85 -2.04 -20.61
CA ALA A 138 28.11 -0.65 -20.33
C ALA A 138 27.68 0.25 -21.50
N LEU A 139 26.49 0.85 -21.40
CA LEU A 139 26.07 1.95 -22.27
C LEU A 139 26.60 3.26 -21.69
N VAL A 140 27.68 3.75 -22.29
CA VAL A 140 28.21 5.11 -22.10
C VAL A 140 27.23 6.08 -22.75
N ALA A 141 26.26 6.58 -21.98
CA ALA A 141 25.43 7.70 -22.39
C ALA A 141 26.19 9.01 -22.15
N VAL A 142 26.76 9.57 -23.22
CA VAL A 142 27.20 10.97 -23.26
C VAL A 142 25.94 11.83 -23.19
N VAL A 143 25.62 12.32 -21.99
CA VAL A 143 24.60 13.35 -21.80
C VAL A 143 25.26 14.68 -22.13
N GLU A 144 25.01 15.19 -23.34
CA GLU A 144 25.18 16.61 -23.64
C GLU A 144 24.21 17.40 -22.75
N THR A 145 24.77 18.17 -21.83
CA THR A 145 24.01 19.12 -21.00
C THR A 145 23.59 20.31 -21.87
N PRO A 146 22.29 20.55 -22.10
CA PRO A 146 21.86 21.82 -22.66
C PRO A 146 22.15 22.94 -21.65
N GLY A 147 22.88 23.97 -22.11
CA GLY A 147 23.25 25.12 -21.30
C GLY A 147 22.01 25.84 -20.74
N LEU A 148 21.78 25.70 -19.44
CA LEU A 148 20.82 26.50 -18.68
C LEU A 148 21.46 27.85 -18.34
N THR A 149 21.40 28.81 -19.26
CA THR A 149 21.60 30.22 -18.93
C THR A 149 20.25 30.83 -18.53
N SER A 150 19.77 30.50 -17.32
CA SER A 150 18.74 31.30 -16.67
C SER A 150 19.43 32.38 -15.82
N PRO A 151 19.06 33.67 -15.96
CA PRO A 151 19.61 34.73 -15.12
C PRO A 151 19.26 34.45 -13.66
N ARG A 152 20.27 34.40 -12.80
CA ARG A 152 20.13 34.20 -11.36
C ARG A 152 19.47 35.47 -10.78
N PRO A 153 18.26 35.41 -10.20
CA PRO A 153 17.70 36.55 -9.49
C PRO A 153 18.52 36.78 -8.22
N ASP A 154 18.91 38.04 -7.94
CA ASP A 154 19.68 38.45 -6.75
C ASP A 154 18.91 38.26 -5.42
N HIS A 155 17.71 37.69 -5.46
CA HIS A 155 16.92 37.35 -4.29
C HIS A 155 16.48 35.88 -4.37
N TYR A 156 16.99 35.07 -3.45
CA TYR A 156 16.47 33.72 -3.20
C TYR A 156 15.13 33.83 -2.48
N ASP A 157 14.04 33.46 -3.15
CA ASP A 157 12.73 33.31 -2.52
C ASP A 157 12.49 31.81 -2.26
N PRO A 158 12.51 31.36 -0.99
CA PRO A 158 12.31 29.95 -0.64
C PRO A 158 10.88 29.45 -0.95
N MET A 159 9.94 30.36 -1.21
CA MET A 159 8.53 30.03 -1.49
C MET A 159 8.20 30.03 -2.97
N ALA A 160 9.10 30.49 -3.85
CA ALA A 160 8.83 30.60 -5.29
C ALA A 160 8.57 29.25 -5.97
N ALA A 161 9.12 28.15 -5.44
CA ALA A 161 8.86 26.80 -5.95
C ALA A 161 7.63 26.14 -5.32
N TRP A 162 7.06 26.71 -4.26
CA TRP A 162 5.95 26.11 -3.53
C TRP A 162 4.60 26.69 -3.98
N ALA A 163 4.06 26.12 -5.06
CA ALA A 163 2.70 26.42 -5.52
C ALA A 163 1.69 25.65 -4.66
N ALA A 164 1.26 26.24 -3.54
CA ALA A 164 0.12 25.75 -2.78
C ALA A 164 -1.17 25.87 -3.62
N GLY A 165 -1.66 24.74 -4.13
CA GLY A 165 -3.03 24.66 -4.66
C GLY A 165 -3.18 25.04 -6.14
N ASN A 166 -2.59 24.24 -7.03
CA ASN A 166 -3.07 24.15 -8.41
C ASN A 166 -4.43 23.45 -8.40
N THR A 167 -5.48 24.22 -8.06
CA THR A 167 -6.87 23.79 -8.14
C THR A 167 -7.19 23.45 -9.59
N ARG A 168 -7.25 22.15 -9.91
CA ARG A 168 -7.85 21.66 -11.15
C ARG A 168 -9.32 22.09 -11.17
N ARG A 169 -9.60 23.24 -11.80
CA ARG A 169 -10.94 23.58 -12.25
C ARG A 169 -11.28 22.63 -13.39
N ASN A 170 -12.09 21.61 -13.11
CA ASN A 170 -12.77 20.82 -14.12
C ASN A 170 -13.68 21.74 -14.95
N ARG A 171 -13.62 21.58 -16.27
CA ARG A 171 -14.55 22.17 -17.23
C ARG A 171 -15.22 21.03 -18.00
#